data_AF-A0A5C7PS94-F1
#
_entry.id   AF-A0A5C7PS94-F1
#
_cell.length_a   1.000
_cell.length_b   1.000
_cell.length_c   1.000
_cell.angle_alpha   90.00
_cell.angle_beta   90.00
_cell.angle_gamma   90.00
#
_symmetry.space_group_name_H-M   'P 1'
#
loop_
_entity.id
_entity.type
_entity.pdbx_description
1 polymer ?
#
loop_
_entity_poly.entity_id
_entity_poly.type
_entity_poly.pdbx_seq_one_letter_code
_entity_poly.pdbx_strand_id
1 'polypeptide(L)'
;MPIPGLGFSESEVTLNGIPLSQSSSAEQLRVGLAIAIAANPNMKVMLIRDGSLLDDDSLRLVEESAKAAGAQVWVEMVGRDGQCSVVIEDGAVKEEA
;
A
#
# COMPACT_ATOMS: atom_id res chain seq x y z
N MET A 1 16.22 -2.62 -4.66
CA MET A 1 17.05 -2.91 -3.47
C MET A 1 16.36 -4.00 -2.66
N PRO A 2 17.07 -4.95 -2.05
CA PRO A 2 16.45 -5.94 -1.17
C PRO A 2 15.80 -5.22 0.03
N ILE A 3 14.60 -5.66 0.41
CA ILE A 3 13.87 -5.09 1.55
C ILE A 3 14.59 -5.54 2.82
N PRO A 4 15.10 -4.62 3.66
CA PRO A 4 15.79 -4.98 4.89
C PRO A 4 14.95 -5.89 5.77
N GLY A 5 15.56 -6.98 6.26
CA GLY A 5 14.88 -7.95 7.12
C GLY A 5 13.99 -8.95 6.38
N LEU A 6 13.73 -8.78 5.08
CA LEU A 6 12.98 -9.76 4.31
C LEU A 6 13.85 -10.99 4.02
N GLY A 7 13.31 -12.16 4.32
CA GLY A 7 13.99 -13.44 4.14
C GLY A 7 13.02 -14.58 3.82
N PHE A 8 13.57 -15.79 3.75
CA PHE A 8 12.82 -17.02 3.53
C PHE A 8 13.24 -18.04 4.59
N SER A 9 12.28 -18.75 5.17
CA SER A 9 12.51 -19.98 5.94
C SER A 9 12.33 -21.20 5.01
N GLU A 10 12.32 -22.42 5.58
CA GLU A 10 12.05 -23.63 4.81
C GLU A 10 10.64 -23.67 4.19
N SER A 11 9.68 -22.95 4.77
CA SER A 11 8.26 -23.03 4.38
C SER A 11 7.57 -21.70 4.07
N GLU A 12 8.16 -20.56 4.44
CA GLU A 12 7.46 -19.27 4.35
C GLU A 12 8.40 -18.05 4.19
N VAL A 13 7.80 -16.91 3.84
CA VAL A 13 8.48 -15.62 3.80
C VAL A 13 8.53 -15.03 5.20
N THR A 14 9.69 -14.52 5.60
CA THR A 14 9.91 -13.92 6.92
C THR A 14 10.29 -12.45 6.82
N LEU A 15 9.93 -11.68 7.85
CA LEU A 15 10.40 -10.32 8.09
C LEU A 15 11.06 -10.28 9.47
N ASN A 16 12.34 -9.91 9.54
CA ASN A 16 13.15 -9.90 10.76
C ASN A 16 13.15 -11.24 11.51
N GLY A 17 13.08 -12.35 10.77
CA GLY A 17 13.05 -13.71 11.34
C GLY A 17 11.67 -14.16 11.85
N ILE A 18 10.63 -13.32 11.72
CA ILE A 18 9.24 -13.65 12.07
C ILE A 18 8.46 -13.93 10.79
N PRO A 19 7.48 -14.85 10.76
CA PRO A 19 6.63 -15.06 9.59
C PRO A 19 5.97 -13.75 9.13
N LEU A 20 6.04 -13.44 7.84
CA LEU A 20 5.47 -12.20 7.29
C LEU A 20 3.95 -12.12 7.59
N SER A 21 3.28 -13.27 7.58
CA SER A 21 1.86 -13.41 7.94
C SER A 21 1.52 -12.98 9.38
N GLN A 22 2.53 -12.95 10.26
CA GLN A 22 2.40 -12.52 11.67
C GLN A 22 2.94 -11.09 11.89
N SER A 23 3.51 -10.46 10.87
CA SER A 23 3.93 -9.06 10.94
C SER A 23 2.71 -8.15 10.97
N SER A 24 2.87 -6.92 11.46
CA SER A 24 1.78 -5.94 11.47
C SER A 24 1.28 -5.63 10.05
N SER A 25 0.02 -5.23 9.91
CA SER A 25 -0.54 -4.85 8.60
C SER A 25 0.28 -3.76 7.91
N ALA A 26 0.84 -2.81 8.66
CA ALA A 26 1.72 -1.76 8.14
C ALA A 26 3.05 -2.33 7.59
N GLU A 27 3.66 -3.30 8.27
CA GLU A 27 4.86 -3.98 7.80
C GLU A 27 4.59 -4.81 6.54
N GLN A 28 3.48 -5.57 6.53
CA GLN A 28 3.06 -6.33 5.36
C GLN A 28 2.82 -5.43 4.15
N LEU A 29 2.15 -4.29 4.35
CA LEU A 29 1.94 -3.29 3.30
C LEU A 29 3.27 -2.75 2.76
N ARG A 30 4.19 -2.38 3.66
CA ARG A 30 5.52 -1.85 3.28
C ARG A 30 6.31 -2.86 2.44
N VAL A 31 6.34 -4.12 2.88
CA VAL A 31 7.00 -5.20 2.16
C VAL A 31 6.34 -5.41 0.80
N GLY A 32 5.01 -5.51 0.75
CA GLY A 32 4.26 -5.68 -0.49
C GLY A 32 4.49 -4.55 -1.50
N LEU A 33 4.47 -3.30 -1.03
CA LEU A 33 4.74 -2.10 -1.82
C LEU A 33 6.15 -2.14 -2.41
N ALA A 34 7.15 -2.43 -1.60
CA ALA A 34 8.53 -2.51 -2.07
C ALA A 34 8.77 -3.67 -3.04
N ILE A 35 8.09 -4.82 -2.86
CA ILE A 35 8.12 -5.93 -3.84
C ILE A 35 7.49 -5.49 -5.15
N ALA A 36 6.32 -4.84 -5.11
CA ALA A 36 5.63 -4.37 -6.31
C ALA A 36 6.49 -3.40 -7.13
N ILE A 37 7.08 -2.41 -6.47
CA ILE A 37 8.00 -1.44 -7.08
C ILE A 37 9.23 -2.15 -7.67
N ALA A 38 9.83 -3.08 -6.94
CA ALA A 38 11.02 -3.80 -7.39
C ALA A 38 10.73 -4.72 -8.58
N ALA A 39 9.56 -5.38 -8.59
CA ALA A 39 9.14 -6.28 -9.66
C ALA A 39 8.81 -5.53 -10.96
N ASN A 40 8.42 -4.25 -10.87
CA ASN A 40 8.09 -3.45 -12.04
C ASN A 40 8.53 -1.98 -11.85
N PRO A 41 9.80 -1.66 -12.14
CA PRO A 41 10.37 -0.33 -11.91
C PRO A 41 9.74 0.78 -12.75
N ASN A 42 9.03 0.44 -13.82
CA ASN A 42 8.31 1.39 -14.68
C ASN A 42 6.81 1.49 -14.32
N MET A 43 6.41 0.92 -13.18
CA MET A 43 5.03 0.92 -12.73
C MET A 43 4.55 2.35 -12.50
N LYS A 44 3.53 2.76 -13.27
CA LYS A 44 3.02 4.13 -13.21
C LYS A 44 1.98 4.34 -12.12
N VAL A 45 1.16 3.31 -11.84
CA VAL A 45 0.05 3.39 -10.89
C VAL A 45 -0.04 2.09 -10.09
N MET A 46 -0.26 2.22 -8.78
CA MET A 46 -0.57 1.15 -7.85
C MET A 46 -1.94 1.37 -7.22
N LEU A 47 -2.70 0.30 -7.02
CA LEU A 47 -3.97 0.33 -6.31
C LEU A 47 -3.86 -0.43 -4.98
N ILE A 48 -4.03 0.28 -3.87
CA ILE A 48 -4.24 -0.30 -2.55
C ILE A 48 -5.74 -0.46 -2.35
N ARG A 49 -6.17 -1.69 -2.11
CA ARG A 49 -7.56 -2.00 -1.73
C ARG A 49 -7.69 -2.00 -0.22
N ASP A 50 -8.89 -1.67 0.26
CA ASP A 50 -9.23 -1.67 1.69
C ASP A 50 -8.25 -0.84 2.56
N GLY A 51 -7.92 0.36 2.07
CA GLY A 51 -7.04 1.31 2.75
C GLY A 51 -7.62 1.89 4.04
N SER A 52 -8.86 1.57 4.38
CA SER A 52 -9.53 2.02 5.62
C SER A 52 -8.83 1.51 6.89
N LEU A 53 -7.99 0.48 6.77
CA LEU A 53 -7.18 -0.07 7.86
C LEU A 53 -5.83 0.64 8.04
N LEU A 54 -5.50 1.59 7.17
CA LEU A 54 -4.25 2.34 7.24
C LEU A 54 -4.43 3.59 8.10
N ASP A 55 -3.54 3.74 9.07
CA ASP A 55 -3.39 4.98 9.82
C ASP A 55 -2.59 6.02 9.02
N ASP A 56 -2.55 7.25 9.53
CA ASP A 56 -1.87 8.39 8.88
C ASP A 56 -0.37 8.11 8.64
N ASP A 57 0.29 7.38 9.55
CA ASP A 57 1.70 7.01 9.42
C ASP A 57 1.92 5.99 8.29
N SER A 58 1.03 5.01 8.16
CA SER A 58 1.04 4.06 7.05
C SER A 58 0.76 4.73 5.71
N LEU A 59 -0.18 5.68 5.65
CA LEU A 59 -0.47 6.45 4.44
C LEU A 59 0.73 7.33 4.02
N ARG A 60 1.38 8.00 4.97
CA ARG A 60 2.61 8.77 4.71
C ARG A 60 3.72 7.89 4.15
N LEU A 61 3.91 6.70 4.71
CA LEU A 61 4.90 5.74 4.23
C LEU A 61 4.64 5.31 2.78
N VAL A 62 3.36 5.07 2.44
CA VAL A 62 2.94 4.75 1.07
C VAL A 62 3.27 5.90 0.12
N GLU A 63 2.95 7.13 0.51
CA GLU A 63 3.24 8.34 -0.26
C GLU A 63 4.74 8.48 -0.53
N GLU A 64 5.58 8.38 0.51
CA GLU A 64 7.04 8.48 0.39
C GLU A 64 7.62 7.40 -0.53
N SER A 65 7.14 6.17 -0.38
CA SER A 65 7.57 5.02 -1.20
C SER A 65 7.19 5.19 -2.67
N ALA A 66 5.97 5.66 -2.94
CA ALA A 66 5.49 5.95 -4.29
C ALA A 66 6.32 7.07 -4.94
N LYS A 67 6.59 8.15 -4.19
CA LYS A 67 7.41 9.27 -4.66
C LYS A 67 8.84 8.83 -4.98
N ALA A 68 9.45 8.01 -4.12
CA ALA A 68 10.78 7.47 -4.36
C ALA A 68 10.84 6.55 -5.60
N ALA A 69 9.74 5.86 -5.90
CA ALA A 69 9.60 5.01 -7.07
C ALA A 69 9.18 5.76 -8.36
N GLY A 70 8.81 7.04 -8.27
CA GLY A 70 8.23 7.79 -9.40
C GLY A 70 6.87 7.23 -9.84
N ALA A 71 6.12 6.62 -8.92
CA ALA A 71 4.82 6.01 -9.16
C ALA A 71 3.69 6.82 -8.51
N GLN A 72 2.46 6.61 -8.99
CA GLN A 72 1.24 7.09 -8.35
C GLN A 72 0.58 5.95 -7.55
N VAL A 73 -0.03 6.26 -6.41
CA VAL A 73 -0.83 5.28 -5.64
C VAL A 73 -2.27 5.77 -5.54
N TRP A 74 -3.21 4.88 -5.80
CA TRP A 74 -4.62 5.04 -5.53
C TRP A 74 -4.98 4.19 -4.33
N VAL A 75 -5.74 4.75 -3.40
CA VAL A 75 -6.18 4.06 -2.19
C VAL A 75 -7.69 4.00 -2.21
N GLU A 76 -8.23 2.79 -2.26
CA GLU A 76 -9.66 2.53 -2.08
C GLU A 76 -9.95 2.50 -0.58
N MET A 77 -10.73 3.47 -0.09
CA MET A 77 -11.10 3.54 1.33
C MET A 77 -12.50 4.09 1.51
N VAL A 78 -13.09 3.80 2.66
CA VAL A 78 -14.36 4.41 3.08
C VAL A 78 -14.06 5.76 3.73
N GLY A 79 -14.61 6.83 3.18
CA GLY A 79 -14.43 8.18 3.67
C GLY A 79 -15.58 9.08 3.25
N ARG A 80 -15.61 10.30 3.78
CA ARG A 80 -16.53 11.35 3.34
C ARG A 80 -15.78 12.40 2.52
N ASP A 81 -16.55 13.30 1.92
CA ASP A 81 -16.06 14.43 1.14
C ASP A 81 -14.90 15.15 1.89
N GLY A 82 -13.78 15.37 1.19
CA GLY A 82 -12.56 15.98 1.73
C GLY A 82 -11.44 15.02 2.12
N GLN A 83 -11.74 13.73 2.38
CA GLN A 83 -10.72 12.67 2.55
C GLN A 83 -10.47 11.89 1.26
N CYS A 84 -11.50 11.76 0.42
CA CYS A 84 -11.43 11.04 -0.85
C CYS A 84 -11.56 12.03 -2.02
N SER A 85 -10.72 11.88 -3.04
CA SER A 85 -10.79 12.70 -4.27
C SER A 85 -11.82 12.18 -5.28
N VAL A 86 -12.16 10.90 -5.21
CA VAL A 86 -13.22 10.29 -6.03
C VAL A 86 -14.13 9.55 -5.07
N VAL A 87 -15.39 9.97 -5.00
CA VAL A 87 -16.41 9.34 -4.14
C VAL A 87 -17.35 8.54 -5.03
N ILE A 88 -17.57 7.27 -4.70
CA ILE A 88 -18.52 6.39 -5.39
C ILE A 88 -19.69 6.14 -4.44
N GLU A 89 -20.90 6.53 -4.87
CA GLU A 89 -22.15 6.37 -4.12
C GLU A 89 -23.21 5.78 -5.07
N ASP A 90 -23.99 4.82 -4.59
CA ASP A 90 -25.03 4.12 -5.38
C ASP A 90 -24.56 3.55 -6.73
N GLY A 91 -23.30 3.12 -6.79
CA GLY A 91 -22.70 2.51 -7.99
C GLY A 91 -22.28 3.52 -9.07
N ALA A 92 -22.29 4.81 -8.78
CA ALA A 92 -21.83 5.88 -9.68
C ALA A 92 -20.81 6.80 -9.00
N VAL A 93 -20.02 7.51 -9.80
CA VAL A 93 -19.18 8.61 -9.27
C VAL A 93 -20.11 9.74 -8.84
N LYS A 94 -20.01 10.15 -7.58
CA LYS A 94 -20.75 11.30 -7.06
C LYS A 94 -20.16 12.56 -7.69
N GLU A 95 -20.96 13.29 -8.46
CA GLU A 95 -20.58 14.61 -8.96
C GLU A 95 -20.51 15.61 -7.79
N GLU A 96 -19.48 16.46 -7.75
CA GLU A 96 -19.42 17.57 -6.79
C GLU A 96 -20.59 18.52 -7.08
N ALA A 97 -21.41 18.82 -6.07
CA ALA A 97 -22.53 19.76 -6.17
C ALA A 97 -22.08 21.23 -6.09
#